data_AF-A0A4S1ZE12-F1
#
_entry.id   AF-A0A4S1ZE12-F1
#
_cell.length_a   1.000
_cell.length_b   1.000
_cell.length_c   1.000
_cell.angle_alpha   90.00
_cell.angle_beta   90.00
_cell.angle_gamma   90.00
#
_symmetry.space_group_name_H-M   'P 1'
#
loop_
_entity.id
_entity.type
_entity.pdbx_description
1 polymer ?
#
loop_
_entity_poly.entity_id
_entity_poly.type
_entity_poly.pdbx_seq_one_letter_code
_entity_poly.pdbx_strand_id
1 'polypeptide(L)'
;MRRLVFAMLLVAVATVRVYANDGVYFTSGNFLVPVKETDVAVSKEILTITVGKDGFAHVDVFYEFFNRGEEKTVTMAFEASSPYNTMEPLRREGGHPFIHDFTVMINGKQLEHTNGIVATGWVDGVHTTDFTPLDAAKWKGYGEVADSILPYEDAVYNQELDSLTSFAYAYYFPARFQHGKNIVHHTYRYRMSYNVACSFEIPYRLTPATRWANGQVEDFTLRVKSGAPVGLCLVDSMFRDAPFVITEGKGFVIPVSMKYQGHYLFADLAGGATLEWHSKNFRPTAEMSIVSADLLTPDERWATSADVVIRENGSVSRYIGESGDNYLVAVQDYGLVPKAGARVVNFSAEKGNGFLFARDFGTINVRQRPSTASPKLGTIESEEGCVPDSYPCLGFEKGWYKLGYGDRVGYVREDLMRWSPVNVM
;
A
#
# COMPACT_ATOMS: atom_id res chain seq x y z
N MET A 1 -2.55 32.23 -40.14
CA MET A 1 -1.56 31.16 -39.85
C MET A 1 -1.18 31.06 -38.38
N ARG A 2 -0.55 32.08 -37.76
CA ARG A 2 -0.05 32.00 -36.36
C ARG A 2 -1.11 31.65 -35.30
N ARG A 3 -2.34 32.16 -35.42
CA ARG A 3 -3.47 31.84 -34.51
C ARG A 3 -4.08 30.44 -34.73
N LEU A 4 -4.03 29.94 -35.96
CA LEU A 4 -4.51 28.59 -36.31
C LEU A 4 -3.54 27.50 -35.83
N VAL A 5 -2.23 27.75 -35.92
CA VAL A 5 -1.20 26.86 -35.37
C VAL A 5 -1.29 26.78 -33.85
N PHE A 6 -1.54 27.91 -33.18
CA PHE A 6 -1.71 27.93 -31.72
C PHE A 6 -2.96 27.18 -31.25
N ALA A 7 -4.08 27.28 -32.00
CA ALA A 7 -5.30 26.54 -31.70
C ALA A 7 -5.14 25.02 -31.95
N MET A 8 -4.42 24.62 -33.00
CA MET A 8 -4.10 23.20 -33.25
C MET A 8 -3.17 22.63 -32.18
N LEU A 9 -2.21 23.41 -31.66
CA LEU A 9 -1.36 22.99 -30.53
C LEU A 9 -2.17 22.80 -29.23
N LEU A 10 -3.13 23.68 -28.96
CA LEU A 10 -4.02 23.56 -27.79
C LEU A 10 -4.94 22.33 -27.86
N VAL A 11 -5.45 21.99 -29.05
CA VAL A 11 -6.22 20.76 -29.28
C VAL A 11 -5.33 19.51 -29.17
N ALA A 12 -4.09 19.57 -29.66
CA ALA A 12 -3.14 18.47 -29.53
C ALA A 12 -2.71 18.19 -28.07
N VAL A 13 -2.58 19.24 -27.25
CA VAL A 13 -2.33 19.11 -25.80
C VAL A 13 -3.57 18.58 -25.07
N ALA A 14 -4.78 18.94 -25.50
CA ALA A 14 -6.03 18.41 -24.94
C ALA A 14 -6.32 16.94 -25.32
N THR A 15 -5.65 16.39 -26.33
CA THR A 15 -5.73 14.95 -26.68
C THR A 15 -4.72 14.08 -25.95
N VAL A 16 -3.82 14.67 -25.14
CA VAL A 16 -3.00 13.88 -24.22
C VAL A 16 -3.92 13.37 -23.11
N ARG A 17 -4.25 12.08 -23.16
CA ARG A 17 -4.86 11.39 -22.02
C ARG A 17 -3.86 11.45 -20.86
N VAL A 18 -4.00 12.44 -20.00
CA VAL A 18 -3.33 12.44 -18.69
C VAL A 18 -4.12 11.46 -17.84
N TYR A 19 -3.58 10.25 -17.70
CA TYR A 19 -4.07 9.32 -16.70
C TYR A 19 -3.61 9.84 -15.34
N ALA A 20 -4.56 10.39 -14.57
CA ALA A 20 -4.36 10.52 -13.14
C ALA A 20 -4.52 9.11 -12.57
N ASN A 21 -3.42 8.37 -12.39
CA ASN A 21 -3.46 7.09 -11.72
C ASN A 21 -3.24 7.31 -10.22
N ASP A 22 -4.29 7.13 -9.44
CA ASP A 22 -4.23 7.23 -7.98
C ASP A 22 -3.41 6.08 -7.36
N GLY A 23 -3.04 5.07 -8.16
CA GLY A 23 -2.11 4.00 -7.82
C GLY A 23 -1.97 2.96 -8.93
N VAL A 24 -1.04 2.04 -8.74
CA VAL A 24 -0.80 0.88 -9.61
C VAL A 24 -0.76 -0.38 -8.74
N TYR A 25 -1.56 -1.37 -9.13
CA TYR A 25 -1.61 -2.68 -8.49
C TYR A 25 -0.96 -3.72 -9.41
N PHE A 26 0.14 -4.33 -8.98
CA PHE A 26 0.83 -5.32 -9.81
C PHE A 26 0.29 -6.74 -9.59
N THR A 27 0.21 -7.19 -8.34
CA THR A 27 -0.34 -8.49 -7.93
C THR A 27 -0.36 -8.59 -6.40
N SER A 28 -0.69 -9.77 -5.87
CA SER A 28 -0.55 -10.11 -4.45
C SER A 28 0.21 -11.43 -4.27
N GLY A 29 0.83 -11.58 -3.09
CA GLY A 29 1.24 -12.90 -2.61
C GLY A 29 0.03 -13.72 -2.16
N ASN A 30 0.20 -15.03 -2.04
CA ASN A 30 -0.91 -15.92 -1.74
C ASN A 30 -0.46 -17.22 -1.06
N PHE A 31 -1.30 -17.72 -0.17
CA PHE A 31 -1.21 -19.05 0.41
C PHE A 31 -1.48 -20.13 -0.66
N LEU A 32 -0.74 -21.24 -0.65
CA LEU A 32 -0.98 -22.33 -1.60
C LEU A 32 -2.29 -23.06 -1.32
N VAL A 33 -3.12 -23.28 -2.34
CA VAL A 33 -4.45 -23.90 -2.17
C VAL A 33 -4.52 -25.28 -2.82
N PRO A 34 -5.37 -26.19 -2.31
CA PRO A 34 -5.73 -27.38 -3.04
C PRO A 34 -6.85 -27.05 -4.04
N VAL A 35 -6.77 -27.54 -5.28
CA VAL A 35 -7.82 -27.30 -6.31
C VAL A 35 -9.12 -28.06 -6.00
N LYS A 36 -9.04 -29.09 -5.18
CA LYS A 36 -10.17 -29.88 -4.68
C LYS A 36 -10.04 -30.07 -3.18
N GLU A 37 -11.14 -30.33 -2.50
CA GLU A 37 -11.13 -30.67 -1.08
C GLU A 37 -10.17 -31.83 -0.78
N THR A 38 -9.53 -31.74 0.38
CA THR A 38 -8.55 -32.73 0.85
C THR A 38 -8.55 -32.79 2.38
N ASP A 39 -8.24 -33.97 2.93
CA ASP A 39 -8.05 -34.17 4.37
C ASP A 39 -6.63 -33.76 4.88
N VAL A 40 -5.78 -33.24 3.98
CA VAL A 40 -4.45 -32.75 4.33
C VAL A 40 -4.58 -31.44 5.12
N ALA A 41 -3.95 -31.37 6.28
CA ALA A 41 -3.98 -30.21 7.16
C ALA A 41 -2.66 -29.41 7.09
N VAL A 42 -2.72 -28.12 7.41
CA VAL A 42 -1.52 -27.27 7.57
C VAL A 42 -1.11 -27.24 9.03
N SER A 43 -0.04 -27.96 9.36
CA SER A 43 0.51 -27.99 10.71
C SER A 43 1.43 -26.83 11.01
N LYS A 44 2.09 -26.26 9.99
CA LYS A 44 2.92 -25.07 10.18
C LYS A 44 2.99 -24.23 8.91
N GLU A 45 3.03 -22.91 9.07
CA GLU A 45 3.48 -21.96 8.06
C GLU A 45 4.46 -20.96 8.67
N ILE A 46 5.56 -20.71 7.97
CA ILE A 46 6.45 -19.57 8.23
C ILE A 46 6.46 -18.74 6.95
N LEU A 47 5.68 -17.66 6.95
CA LEU A 47 5.62 -16.68 5.87
C LEU A 47 6.68 -15.60 6.11
N THR A 48 7.69 -15.52 5.24
CA THR A 48 8.69 -14.46 5.28
C THR A 48 8.54 -13.55 4.07
N ILE A 49 8.26 -12.27 4.32
CA ILE A 49 8.19 -11.22 3.30
C ILE A 49 9.35 -10.26 3.55
N THR A 50 10.24 -10.11 2.56
CA THR A 50 11.31 -9.11 2.61
C THR A 50 10.91 -7.89 1.78
N VAL A 51 10.85 -6.72 2.41
CA VAL A 51 10.70 -5.43 1.73
C VAL A 51 12.04 -5.07 1.09
N GLY A 52 12.13 -5.29 -0.22
CA GLY A 52 13.35 -5.13 -1.00
C GLY A 52 13.60 -3.67 -1.40
N LYS A 53 14.87 -3.24 -1.32
CA LYS A 53 15.31 -1.92 -1.82
C LYS A 53 15.22 -1.77 -3.36
N ASP A 54 14.97 -2.88 -4.05
CA ASP A 54 14.82 -2.99 -5.51
C ASP A 54 13.38 -2.73 -5.97
N GLY A 55 12.47 -2.39 -5.05
CA GLY A 55 11.04 -2.20 -5.38
C GLY A 55 10.26 -3.51 -5.45
N PHE A 56 10.83 -4.62 -4.98
CA PHE A 56 10.18 -5.93 -4.93
C PHE A 56 9.92 -6.38 -3.49
N ALA A 57 8.79 -7.07 -3.29
CA ALA A 57 8.59 -7.94 -2.16
C ALA A 57 9.16 -9.32 -2.51
N HIS A 58 10.07 -9.83 -1.69
CA HIS A 58 10.62 -11.18 -1.84
C HIS A 58 9.95 -12.10 -0.82
N VAL A 59 9.24 -13.11 -1.30
CA VAL A 59 8.44 -14.01 -0.48
C VAL A 59 9.11 -15.39 -0.41
N ASP A 60 9.29 -15.86 0.81
CA ASP A 60 9.76 -17.21 1.14
C ASP A 60 8.76 -17.83 2.12
N VAL A 61 8.16 -18.97 1.74
CA VAL A 61 7.14 -19.60 2.56
C VAL A 61 7.44 -21.07 2.78
N PHE A 62 7.66 -21.40 4.05
CA PHE A 62 7.86 -22.76 4.51
C PHE A 62 6.59 -23.30 5.13
N TYR A 63 6.20 -24.51 4.72
CA TYR A 63 5.05 -25.22 5.25
C TYR A 63 5.43 -26.58 5.81
N GLU A 64 4.75 -26.97 6.89
CA GLU A 64 4.57 -28.37 7.25
C GLU A 64 3.10 -28.73 7.06
N PHE A 65 2.85 -29.69 6.17
CA PHE A 65 1.53 -30.28 5.96
C PHE A 65 1.48 -31.67 6.59
N PHE A 66 0.29 -32.08 7.04
CA PHE A 66 0.07 -33.39 7.63
C PHE A 66 -1.04 -34.15 6.88
N ASN A 67 -0.69 -35.30 6.32
CA ASN A 67 -1.61 -36.22 5.68
C ASN A 67 -1.90 -37.40 6.63
N ARG A 68 -3.14 -37.51 7.13
CA ARG A 68 -3.55 -38.62 8.01
C ARG A 68 -3.82 -39.91 7.24
N GLY A 69 -4.15 -39.80 5.96
CA GLY A 69 -4.54 -40.93 5.13
C GLY A 69 -3.35 -41.63 4.49
N GLU A 70 -3.67 -42.48 3.52
CA GLU A 70 -2.70 -43.08 2.62
C GLU A 70 -2.03 -42.00 1.75
N GLU A 71 -0.90 -42.38 1.16
CA GLU A 71 -0.20 -41.52 0.22
C GLU A 71 -1.10 -41.15 -0.97
N LYS A 72 -1.09 -39.87 -1.35
CA LYS A 72 -1.91 -39.36 -2.46
C LYS A 72 -1.28 -38.15 -3.14
N THR A 73 -1.73 -37.89 -4.36
CA THR A 73 -1.38 -36.67 -5.08
C THR A 73 -2.51 -35.65 -4.95
N VAL A 74 -2.17 -34.45 -4.48
CA VAL A 74 -3.07 -33.29 -4.46
C VAL A 74 -2.59 -32.31 -5.51
N THR A 75 -3.47 -31.93 -6.44
CA THR A 75 -3.17 -30.79 -7.34
C THR A 75 -3.32 -29.51 -6.55
N MET A 76 -2.20 -28.82 -6.35
CA MET A 76 -2.15 -27.53 -5.68
C MET A 76 -2.11 -26.41 -6.71
N ALA A 77 -2.54 -25.23 -6.30
CA ALA A 77 -2.43 -24.01 -7.08
C ALA A 77 -1.87 -22.85 -6.26
N PHE A 78 -1.12 -21.98 -6.94
CA PHE A 78 -0.80 -20.62 -6.50
C PHE A 78 -1.56 -19.65 -7.39
N GLU A 79 -2.43 -18.83 -6.80
CA GLU A 79 -3.19 -17.82 -7.52
C GLU A 79 -2.54 -16.45 -7.35
N ALA A 80 -2.31 -15.77 -8.47
CA ALA A 80 -1.79 -14.41 -8.55
C ALA A 80 -2.84 -13.51 -9.21
N SER A 81 -3.36 -12.53 -8.46
CA SER A 81 -4.38 -11.58 -8.93
C SER A 81 -3.91 -10.81 -10.15
N SER A 82 -4.81 -10.57 -11.11
CA SER A 82 -4.51 -9.75 -12.29
C SER A 82 -4.05 -8.34 -11.91
N PRO A 83 -3.17 -7.72 -12.70
CA PRO A 83 -2.74 -6.35 -12.47
C PRO A 83 -3.85 -5.34 -12.77
N TYR A 84 -3.74 -4.15 -12.18
CA TYR A 84 -4.64 -3.02 -12.40
C TYR A 84 -3.85 -1.69 -12.48
N ASN A 85 -4.24 -0.82 -13.42
CA ASN A 85 -3.51 0.41 -13.83
C ASN A 85 -2.07 0.18 -14.34
N THR A 86 -1.78 -0.99 -14.91
CA THR A 86 -0.49 -1.33 -15.51
C THR A 86 -0.48 -1.26 -17.03
N MET A 87 -1.65 -1.37 -17.67
CA MET A 87 -1.84 -1.54 -19.10
C MET A 87 -1.14 -2.78 -19.68
N GLU A 88 -0.79 -3.77 -18.84
CA GLU A 88 -0.17 -5.01 -19.28
C GLU A 88 -1.19 -5.88 -20.04
N PRO A 89 -0.90 -6.31 -21.28
CA PRO A 89 -1.79 -7.19 -22.03
C PRO A 89 -1.99 -8.55 -21.35
N LEU A 90 -3.12 -9.21 -21.66
CA LEU A 90 -3.40 -10.55 -21.18
C LEU A 90 -2.33 -11.57 -21.64
N ARG A 91 -1.76 -12.32 -20.70
CA ARG A 91 -0.81 -13.40 -20.97
C ARG A 91 -1.52 -14.74 -21.10
N ARG A 92 -1.80 -15.12 -22.35
CA ARG A 92 -2.57 -16.33 -22.69
C ARG A 92 -1.90 -17.64 -22.24
N GLU A 93 -0.58 -17.62 -22.08
CA GLU A 93 0.19 -18.74 -21.52
C GLU A 93 -0.02 -18.95 -20.01
N GLY A 94 -0.70 -18.01 -19.33
CA GLY A 94 -1.07 -18.11 -17.91
C GLY A 94 0.02 -17.73 -16.92
N GLY A 95 1.23 -17.41 -17.37
CA GLY A 95 2.27 -16.86 -16.50
C GLY A 95 1.93 -15.42 -16.10
N HIS A 96 1.93 -15.13 -14.80
CA HIS A 96 1.66 -13.79 -14.33
C HIS A 96 2.81 -12.83 -14.72
N PRO A 97 2.52 -11.63 -15.28
CA PRO A 97 3.54 -10.70 -15.77
C PRO A 97 4.51 -10.18 -14.68
N PHE A 98 4.03 -10.08 -13.44
CA PHE A 98 4.76 -9.52 -12.30
C PHE A 98 5.08 -10.52 -11.16
N ILE A 99 4.86 -11.82 -11.37
CA ILE A 99 5.38 -12.85 -10.46
C ILE A 99 6.65 -13.40 -11.09
N HIS A 100 7.77 -13.22 -10.40
CA HIS A 100 9.08 -13.64 -10.89
C HIS A 100 9.67 -14.72 -9.99
N ASP A 101 10.47 -15.58 -10.61
CA ASP A 101 11.29 -16.57 -9.92
C ASP A 101 10.47 -17.49 -8.99
N PHE A 102 9.24 -17.83 -9.44
CA PHE A 102 8.37 -18.75 -8.71
C PHE A 102 8.99 -20.14 -8.69
N THR A 103 9.23 -20.66 -7.49
CA THR A 103 9.66 -22.04 -7.28
C THR A 103 8.79 -22.70 -6.23
N VAL A 104 8.62 -24.02 -6.35
CA VAL A 104 7.94 -24.82 -5.34
C VAL A 104 8.61 -26.18 -5.23
N MET A 105 8.83 -26.61 -3.99
CA MET A 105 9.44 -27.90 -3.66
C MET A 105 8.56 -28.63 -2.65
N ILE A 106 8.52 -29.96 -2.75
CA ILE A 106 7.94 -30.84 -1.73
C ILE A 106 8.96 -31.91 -1.33
N ASN A 107 9.19 -32.06 -0.02
CA ASN A 107 10.10 -33.06 0.54
C ASN A 107 11.50 -33.06 -0.12
N GLY A 108 12.03 -31.86 -0.41
CA GLY A 108 13.33 -31.67 -1.06
C GLY A 108 13.35 -31.87 -2.58
N LYS A 109 12.21 -32.12 -3.21
CA LYS A 109 12.09 -32.26 -4.66
C LYS A 109 11.37 -31.05 -5.27
N GLN A 110 12.01 -30.40 -6.25
CA GLN A 110 11.40 -29.35 -7.06
C GLN A 110 10.25 -29.91 -7.91
N LEU A 111 9.14 -29.17 -7.94
CA LEU A 111 7.98 -29.47 -8.78
C LEU A 111 7.97 -28.54 -9.99
N GLU A 112 7.63 -29.11 -11.13
CA GLU A 112 7.24 -28.35 -12.31
C GLU A 112 5.81 -27.82 -12.11
N HIS A 113 5.51 -26.69 -12.74
CA HIS A 113 4.16 -26.14 -12.75
C HIS A 113 3.66 -25.90 -14.18
N THR A 114 2.35 -25.95 -14.34
CA THR A 114 1.66 -25.46 -15.53
C THR A 114 0.84 -24.24 -15.17
N ASN A 115 0.62 -23.35 -16.13
CA ASN A 115 -0.08 -22.10 -15.84
C ASN A 115 -1.44 -22.03 -16.55
N GLY A 116 -2.31 -21.16 -16.07
CA GLY A 116 -3.57 -20.84 -16.72
C GLY A 116 -4.17 -19.53 -16.22
N ILE A 117 -5.19 -19.06 -16.93
CA ILE A 117 -6.03 -17.96 -16.49
C ILE A 117 -7.31 -18.54 -15.89
N VAL A 118 -7.75 -18.02 -14.76
CA VAL A 118 -8.91 -18.52 -14.00
C VAL A 118 -9.91 -17.41 -13.75
N ALA A 119 -11.19 -17.76 -13.69
CA ALA A 119 -12.23 -16.82 -13.29
C ALA A 119 -12.17 -16.57 -11.77
N THR A 120 -12.39 -15.32 -11.39
CA THR A 120 -12.45 -14.88 -10.00
C THR A 120 -13.75 -14.13 -9.75
N GLY A 121 -14.14 -14.05 -8.48
CA GLY A 121 -15.35 -13.35 -8.07
C GLY A 121 -15.40 -13.11 -6.58
N TRP A 122 -16.56 -12.64 -6.14
CA TRP A 122 -16.86 -12.37 -4.74
C TRP A 122 -18.21 -12.98 -4.39
N VAL A 123 -18.24 -13.78 -3.32
CA VAL A 123 -19.47 -14.37 -2.76
C VAL A 123 -19.53 -13.99 -1.29
N ASP A 124 -20.58 -13.28 -0.89
CA ASP A 124 -20.78 -12.77 0.48
C ASP A 124 -19.56 -12.00 1.04
N GLY A 125 -18.89 -11.22 0.17
CA GLY A 125 -17.71 -10.44 0.53
C GLY A 125 -16.40 -11.24 0.60
N VAL A 126 -16.41 -12.52 0.23
CA VAL A 126 -15.22 -13.38 0.20
C VAL A 126 -14.76 -13.61 -1.23
N HIS A 127 -13.45 -13.45 -1.47
CA HIS A 127 -12.86 -13.72 -2.78
C HIS A 127 -12.94 -15.21 -3.13
N THR A 128 -13.45 -15.51 -4.33
CA THR A 128 -13.55 -16.88 -4.86
C THR A 128 -12.81 -17.01 -6.18
N THR A 129 -12.35 -18.24 -6.45
CA THR A 129 -11.55 -18.58 -7.63
C THR A 129 -12.02 -19.91 -8.15
N ASP A 130 -12.41 -19.97 -9.43
CA ASP A 130 -12.64 -21.23 -10.12
C ASP A 130 -11.33 -21.66 -10.77
N PHE A 131 -10.68 -22.66 -10.18
CA PHE A 131 -9.41 -23.22 -10.69
C PHE A 131 -9.56 -24.07 -11.96
N THR A 132 -10.70 -23.99 -12.63
CA THR A 132 -10.85 -24.48 -14.00
C THR A 132 -10.25 -23.45 -14.96
N PRO A 133 -9.16 -23.78 -15.69
CA PRO A 133 -8.57 -22.83 -16.63
C PRO A 133 -9.57 -22.38 -17.69
N LEU A 134 -9.63 -21.08 -17.91
CA LEU A 134 -10.39 -20.48 -19.00
C LEU A 134 -9.74 -20.85 -20.35
N ASP A 135 -10.57 -21.08 -21.36
CA ASP A 135 -10.10 -21.31 -22.73
C ASP A 135 -9.50 -20.00 -23.30
N ALA A 136 -8.17 -19.92 -23.26
CA ALA A 136 -7.45 -18.74 -23.69
C ALA A 136 -7.66 -18.40 -25.18
N ALA A 137 -8.31 -19.23 -26.01
CA ALA A 137 -8.70 -18.84 -27.36
C ALA A 137 -10.01 -18.03 -27.41
N LYS A 138 -10.87 -18.18 -26.39
CA LYS A 138 -12.21 -17.58 -26.35
C LYS A 138 -12.30 -16.31 -25.52
N TRP A 139 -11.42 -16.18 -24.53
CA TRP A 139 -11.38 -15.05 -23.62
C TRP A 139 -10.41 -13.97 -24.12
N LYS A 140 -10.91 -12.75 -24.28
CA LYS A 140 -10.16 -11.58 -24.76
C LYS A 140 -9.90 -10.62 -23.60
N GLY A 141 -8.67 -10.17 -23.47
CA GLY A 141 -8.26 -9.18 -22.49
C GLY A 141 -8.43 -7.74 -22.96
N TYR A 142 -8.01 -6.81 -22.11
CA TYR A 142 -8.08 -5.39 -22.38
C TYR A 142 -7.28 -5.00 -23.62
N GLY A 143 -7.84 -4.08 -24.43
CA GLY A 143 -7.29 -3.67 -25.72
C GLY A 143 -7.56 -4.63 -26.90
N GLU A 144 -8.10 -5.82 -26.65
CA GLU A 144 -8.46 -6.78 -27.71
C GLU A 144 -9.93 -6.67 -28.18
N VAL A 145 -10.74 -5.92 -27.42
CA VAL A 145 -12.11 -5.52 -27.77
C VAL A 145 -12.27 -4.02 -27.47
N ALA A 146 -13.35 -3.42 -27.97
CA ALA A 146 -13.62 -2.01 -27.71
C ALA A 146 -13.77 -1.73 -26.20
N ASP A 147 -13.29 -0.58 -25.73
CA ASP A 147 -13.43 -0.13 -24.33
C ASP A 147 -14.89 -0.13 -23.84
N SER A 148 -15.85 0.02 -24.76
CA SER A 148 -17.29 -0.06 -24.46
C SER A 148 -17.76 -1.46 -24.06
N ILE A 149 -16.98 -2.49 -24.37
CA ILE A 149 -17.21 -3.90 -24.01
C ILE A 149 -16.39 -4.27 -22.79
N LEU A 150 -15.10 -3.93 -22.78
CA LEU A 150 -14.18 -4.25 -21.68
C LEU A 150 -13.50 -2.96 -21.19
N PRO A 151 -14.11 -2.26 -20.21
CA PRO A 151 -13.62 -0.97 -19.76
C PRO A 151 -12.44 -1.05 -18.77
N TYR A 152 -12.16 -2.23 -18.20
CA TYR A 152 -11.15 -2.44 -17.16
C TYR A 152 -10.17 -3.56 -17.51
N GLU A 153 -8.92 -3.43 -17.06
CA GLU A 153 -7.84 -4.37 -17.40
C GLU A 153 -7.79 -5.67 -16.57
N ASP A 154 -8.49 -5.68 -15.43
CA ASP A 154 -8.56 -6.81 -14.50
C ASP A 154 -9.66 -7.82 -14.85
N ALA A 155 -10.27 -7.68 -16.03
CA ALA A 155 -11.33 -8.55 -16.55
C ALA A 155 -11.04 -9.07 -17.96
N VAL A 156 -11.73 -10.15 -18.33
CA VAL A 156 -11.71 -10.75 -19.66
C VAL A 156 -13.13 -10.91 -20.20
N TYR A 157 -13.28 -10.84 -21.52
CA TYR A 157 -14.54 -10.94 -22.25
C TYR A 157 -14.62 -12.19 -23.12
N ASN A 158 -15.75 -12.88 -23.09
CA ASN A 158 -16.05 -13.98 -23.99
C ASN A 158 -17.21 -13.60 -24.92
N GLN A 159 -16.93 -13.55 -26.23
CA GLN A 159 -17.89 -13.14 -27.25
C GLN A 159 -18.99 -14.17 -27.52
N GLU A 160 -18.71 -15.47 -27.37
CA GLU A 160 -19.71 -16.53 -27.58
C GLU A 160 -20.75 -16.53 -26.46
N LEU A 161 -20.32 -16.19 -25.25
CA LEU A 161 -21.16 -16.13 -24.05
C LEU A 161 -21.77 -14.74 -23.81
N ASP A 162 -21.28 -13.74 -24.52
CA ASP A 162 -21.52 -12.30 -24.27
C ASP A 162 -21.36 -11.95 -22.77
N SER A 163 -20.21 -12.30 -22.21
CA SER A 163 -19.98 -12.25 -20.76
C SER A 163 -18.59 -11.74 -20.38
N LEU A 164 -18.51 -11.04 -19.25
CA LEU A 164 -17.29 -10.54 -18.62
C LEU A 164 -17.05 -11.27 -17.30
N THR A 165 -15.78 -11.53 -16.98
CA THR A 165 -15.39 -12.00 -15.65
C THR A 165 -14.05 -11.41 -15.24
N SER A 166 -13.89 -11.09 -13.94
CA SER A 166 -12.57 -10.82 -13.38
C SER A 166 -11.73 -12.09 -13.43
N PHE A 167 -10.42 -11.95 -13.58
CA PHE A 167 -9.54 -13.09 -13.68
C PHE A 167 -8.31 -13.00 -12.78
N ALA A 168 -7.69 -14.15 -12.55
CA ALA A 168 -6.36 -14.26 -11.98
C ALA A 168 -5.53 -15.23 -12.82
N TYR A 169 -4.22 -15.21 -12.58
CA TYR A 169 -3.30 -16.21 -13.10
C TYR A 169 -3.13 -17.32 -12.05
N ALA A 170 -3.04 -18.57 -12.49
CA ALA A 170 -2.90 -19.72 -11.60
C ALA A 170 -1.75 -20.63 -12.04
N TYR A 171 -0.91 -21.00 -11.09
CA TYR A 171 0.20 -21.93 -11.27
C TYR A 171 -0.18 -23.25 -10.60
N TYR A 172 -0.32 -24.31 -11.39
CA TYR A 172 -0.77 -25.63 -10.96
C TYR A 172 0.40 -26.59 -10.85
N PHE A 173 0.46 -27.36 -9.78
CA PHE A 173 1.49 -28.38 -9.60
C PHE A 173 0.95 -29.57 -8.80
N PRO A 174 1.12 -30.81 -9.31
CA PRO A 174 0.75 -32.01 -8.58
C PRO A 174 1.76 -32.31 -7.47
N ALA A 175 1.31 -32.31 -6.23
CA ALA A 175 2.14 -32.57 -5.05
C ALA A 175 1.79 -33.94 -4.44
N ARG A 176 2.79 -34.83 -4.33
CA ARG A 176 2.65 -36.16 -3.74
C ARG A 176 2.88 -36.10 -2.24
N PHE A 177 1.79 -36.22 -1.47
CA PHE A 177 1.80 -36.24 -0.01
C PHE A 177 1.97 -37.66 0.51
N GLN A 178 3.05 -37.90 1.23
CA GLN A 178 3.29 -39.13 1.99
C GLN A 178 2.40 -39.15 3.23
N HIS A 179 2.15 -40.32 3.81
CA HIS A 179 1.53 -40.42 5.12
C HIS A 179 2.37 -39.65 6.16
N GLY A 180 1.73 -38.88 7.02
CA GLY A 180 2.38 -38.05 8.03
C GLY A 180 2.84 -36.69 7.50
N LYS A 181 4.02 -36.24 7.95
CA LYS A 181 4.56 -34.91 7.69
C LYS A 181 5.11 -34.78 6.28
N ASN A 182 4.75 -33.70 5.60
CA ASN A 182 5.28 -33.28 4.31
C ASN A 182 5.77 -31.83 4.40
N ILE A 183 6.96 -31.55 3.88
CA ILE A 183 7.53 -30.21 3.87
C ILE A 183 7.32 -29.63 2.48
N VAL A 184 6.68 -28.47 2.41
CA VAL A 184 6.55 -27.71 1.17
C VAL A 184 7.23 -26.37 1.35
N HIS A 185 8.00 -25.93 0.36
CA HIS A 185 8.67 -24.64 0.36
C HIS A 185 8.43 -23.98 -0.98
N HIS A 186 7.94 -22.75 -1.00
CA HIS A 186 7.85 -21.97 -2.22
C HIS A 186 8.51 -20.61 -2.04
N THR A 187 9.00 -20.07 -3.15
CA THR A 187 9.59 -18.73 -3.20
C THR A 187 9.12 -18.01 -4.44
N TYR A 188 9.00 -16.69 -4.37
CA TYR A 188 8.82 -15.82 -5.53
C TYR A 188 9.12 -14.38 -5.12
N ARG A 189 9.16 -13.48 -6.11
CA ARG A 189 9.12 -12.05 -5.84
C ARG A 189 8.15 -11.36 -6.79
N TYR A 190 7.61 -10.24 -6.34
CA TYR A 190 6.77 -9.39 -7.17
C TYR A 190 7.01 -7.92 -6.87
N ARG A 191 6.76 -7.09 -7.89
CA ARG A 191 6.90 -5.65 -7.76
C ARG A 191 5.85 -5.13 -6.77
N MET A 192 6.29 -4.32 -5.81
CA MET A 192 5.38 -3.74 -4.82
C MET A 192 4.42 -2.76 -5.51
N SER A 193 3.14 -2.86 -5.19
CA SER A 193 2.11 -1.92 -5.62
C SER A 193 2.33 -0.56 -4.95
N TYR A 194 1.69 0.50 -5.42
CA TYR A 194 1.78 1.82 -4.79
C TYR A 194 0.55 2.66 -5.10
N ASN A 195 0.33 3.72 -4.32
CA ASN A 195 -0.74 4.68 -4.55
C ASN A 195 -0.35 6.07 -4.05
N VAL A 196 -1.24 7.05 -4.21
CA VAL A 196 -0.99 8.44 -3.79
C VAL A 196 -0.77 8.62 -2.28
N ALA A 197 -1.22 7.66 -1.46
CA ALA A 197 -1.05 7.67 -0.01
C ALA A 197 0.16 6.86 0.48
N CYS A 198 0.62 5.89 -0.31
CA CYS A 198 1.67 4.95 0.07
C CYS A 198 2.69 4.73 -1.06
N SER A 199 3.98 4.96 -0.78
CA SER A 199 5.07 4.67 -1.72
C SER A 199 5.20 3.17 -2.05
N PHE A 200 4.74 2.29 -1.15
CA PHE A 200 4.57 0.87 -1.47
C PHE A 200 3.39 0.23 -0.73
N GLU A 201 2.89 -0.85 -1.33
CA GLU A 201 1.89 -1.76 -0.80
C GLU A 201 2.25 -3.21 -1.19
N ILE A 202 2.17 -4.11 -0.22
CA ILE A 202 2.51 -5.53 -0.33
C ILE A 202 1.31 -6.36 0.15
N PRO A 203 0.35 -6.64 -0.74
CA PRO A 203 -0.82 -7.41 -0.40
C PRO A 203 -0.50 -8.91 -0.39
N TYR A 204 -1.05 -9.65 0.58
CA TYR A 204 -0.89 -11.09 0.70
C TYR A 204 -2.20 -11.75 1.15
N ARG A 205 -2.58 -12.83 0.49
CA ARG A 205 -3.79 -13.58 0.80
C ARG A 205 -3.55 -14.71 1.80
N LEU A 206 -4.25 -14.65 2.93
CA LEU A 206 -4.17 -15.59 4.05
C LEU A 206 -5.41 -16.45 4.18
N THR A 207 -6.61 -15.93 3.87
CA THR A 207 -7.86 -16.72 3.98
C THR A 207 -7.85 -18.03 3.20
N PRO A 208 -7.11 -18.20 2.09
CA PRO A 208 -7.07 -19.48 1.39
C PRO A 208 -6.48 -20.64 2.23
N ALA A 209 -5.80 -20.36 3.35
CA ALA A 209 -5.42 -21.36 4.35
C ALA A 209 -6.63 -22.17 4.87
N THR A 210 -7.82 -21.55 4.90
CA THR A 210 -9.05 -22.17 5.40
C THR A 210 -9.61 -23.28 4.48
N ARG A 211 -9.06 -23.44 3.27
CA ARG A 211 -9.44 -24.50 2.31
C ARG A 211 -8.80 -25.86 2.60
N TRP A 212 -7.79 -25.88 3.48
CA TRP A 212 -7.16 -27.12 3.93
C TRP A 212 -7.94 -27.73 5.09
N ALA A 213 -7.67 -28.99 5.41
CA ALA A 213 -8.30 -29.64 6.55
C ALA A 213 -8.07 -28.85 7.85
N ASN A 214 -9.06 -28.89 8.73
CA ASN A 214 -9.18 -28.10 9.97
C ASN A 214 -9.43 -26.59 9.77
N GLY A 215 -9.34 -26.06 8.54
CA GLY A 215 -9.67 -24.67 8.23
C GLY A 215 -8.80 -23.64 8.98
N GLN A 216 -7.56 -24.01 9.31
CA GLN A 216 -6.62 -23.23 10.12
C GLN A 216 -5.17 -23.62 9.84
N VAL A 217 -4.23 -22.82 10.33
CA VAL A 217 -2.81 -23.17 10.44
C VAL A 217 -2.49 -23.46 11.92
N GLU A 218 -2.02 -24.67 12.24
CA GLU A 218 -1.79 -25.05 13.65
C GLU A 218 -0.65 -24.22 14.31
N ASP A 219 0.35 -23.82 13.54
CA ASP A 219 1.51 -23.05 13.97
C ASP A 219 1.88 -22.02 12.89
N PHE A 220 1.52 -20.75 13.08
CA PHE A 220 1.76 -19.71 12.08
C PHE A 220 2.79 -18.70 12.59
N THR A 221 3.75 -18.37 11.73
CA THR A 221 4.71 -17.29 11.94
C THR A 221 4.72 -16.36 10.73
N LEU A 222 4.51 -15.06 10.96
CA LEU A 222 4.75 -14.00 9.99
C LEU A 222 6.10 -13.33 10.30
N ARG A 223 6.96 -13.23 9.29
CA ARG A 223 8.21 -12.48 9.33
C ARG A 223 8.21 -11.39 8.27
N VAL A 224 8.46 -10.16 8.69
CA VAL A 224 8.69 -9.03 7.80
C VAL A 224 10.15 -8.61 7.93
N LYS A 225 10.92 -8.76 6.85
CA LYS A 225 12.34 -8.41 6.78
C LYS A 225 12.54 -7.10 6.04
N SER A 226 13.50 -6.31 6.49
CA SER A 226 13.89 -5.05 5.85
C SER A 226 15.19 -5.25 5.05
N GLY A 227 15.17 -5.02 3.74
CA GLY A 227 16.39 -5.00 2.92
C GLY A 227 17.20 -3.70 3.04
N ALA A 228 16.56 -2.62 3.47
CA ALA A 228 17.10 -1.29 3.76
C ALA A 228 16.16 -0.58 4.75
N PRO A 229 16.61 0.45 5.49
CA PRO A 229 15.78 1.14 6.47
C PRO A 229 14.38 1.46 5.92
N VAL A 230 13.33 1.07 6.65
CA VAL A 230 11.95 1.16 6.18
C VAL A 230 10.98 1.38 7.34
N GLY A 231 10.13 2.39 7.18
CA GLY A 231 8.89 2.53 7.96
C GLY A 231 7.74 1.81 7.26
N LEU A 232 7.00 1.00 7.99
CA LEU A 232 5.85 0.25 7.48
C LEU A 232 4.67 0.24 8.46
N CYS A 233 3.48 0.12 7.91
CA CYS A 233 2.24 -0.08 8.64
C CYS A 233 1.59 -1.41 8.23
N LEU A 234 0.89 -2.03 9.18
CA LEU A 234 0.16 -3.28 8.98
C LEU A 234 -1.15 -3.23 9.77
N VAL A 235 -2.29 -3.52 9.15
CA VAL A 235 -3.56 -3.66 9.89
C VAL A 235 -3.43 -4.82 10.88
N ASP A 236 -3.66 -4.57 12.15
CA ASP A 236 -3.33 -5.51 13.23
C ASP A 236 -4.48 -6.44 13.63
N SER A 237 -5.65 -6.32 13.00
CA SER A 237 -6.91 -6.93 13.47
C SER A 237 -6.83 -8.45 13.65
N MET A 238 -6.10 -9.15 12.79
CA MET A 238 -5.88 -10.61 12.85
C MET A 238 -4.68 -11.02 13.71
N PHE A 239 -3.85 -10.07 14.15
CA PHE A 239 -2.53 -10.33 14.75
C PHE A 239 -2.48 -9.88 16.21
N ARG A 240 -3.55 -10.13 16.98
CA ARG A 240 -3.72 -9.60 18.34
C ARG A 240 -3.41 -10.60 19.46
N ASP A 241 -3.35 -11.89 19.15
CA ASP A 241 -3.14 -12.95 20.17
C ASP A 241 -1.71 -13.00 20.71
N ALA A 242 -0.78 -12.29 20.07
CA ALA A 242 0.61 -12.15 20.48
C ALA A 242 1.15 -10.78 20.05
N PRO A 243 2.19 -10.25 20.71
CA PRO A 243 2.87 -9.04 20.24
C PRO A 243 3.75 -9.34 19.03
N PHE A 244 3.95 -8.34 18.17
CA PHE A 244 5.06 -8.34 17.24
C PHE A 244 6.37 -8.04 17.98
N VAL A 245 7.43 -8.75 17.62
CA VAL A 245 8.76 -8.59 18.22
C VAL A 245 9.83 -8.45 17.15
N ILE A 246 10.83 -7.60 17.39
CA ILE A 246 12.00 -7.52 16.53
C ILE A 246 12.98 -8.60 16.98
N THR A 247 13.17 -9.63 16.16
CA THR A 247 14.02 -10.79 16.50
C THR A 247 15.45 -10.62 16.02
N GLU A 248 15.66 -9.80 14.99
CA GLU A 248 16.97 -9.50 14.41
C GLU A 248 17.07 -8.01 14.07
N GLY A 249 18.26 -7.43 14.19
CA GLY A 249 18.52 -6.03 13.82
C GLY A 249 18.00 -5.01 14.85
N LYS A 250 17.79 -3.77 14.38
CA LYS A 250 17.32 -2.64 15.19
C LYS A 250 16.05 -2.06 14.60
N GLY A 251 15.21 -1.49 15.44
CA GLY A 251 14.00 -0.80 15.04
C GLY A 251 13.08 -0.59 16.23
N PHE A 252 11.87 -0.15 15.98
CA PHE A 252 10.79 -0.16 16.96
C PHE A 252 9.48 -0.60 16.31
N VAL A 253 8.54 -1.02 17.15
CA VAL A 253 7.19 -1.39 16.75
C VAL A 253 6.21 -0.91 17.80
N ILE A 254 5.14 -0.25 17.36
CA ILE A 254 4.08 0.27 18.23
C ILE A 254 2.70 0.08 17.60
N PRO A 255 1.64 -0.16 18.40
CA PRO A 255 0.28 -0.03 17.91
C PRO A 255 -0.08 1.45 17.75
N VAL A 256 -0.82 1.79 16.70
CA VAL A 256 -1.34 3.13 16.44
C VAL A 256 -2.81 3.04 16.06
N SER A 257 -3.62 3.88 16.71
CA SER A 257 -5.03 4.06 16.35
C SER A 257 -5.18 5.42 15.68
N MET A 258 -5.32 5.40 14.37
CA MET A 258 -5.49 6.60 13.55
C MET A 258 -6.97 6.98 13.53
N LYS A 259 -7.26 8.27 13.72
CA LYS A 259 -8.62 8.81 13.83
C LYS A 259 -9.53 8.43 12.65
N TYR A 260 -8.98 8.31 11.44
CA TYR A 260 -9.75 8.08 10.21
C TYR A 260 -9.41 6.78 9.47
N GLN A 261 -8.33 6.09 9.85
CA GLN A 261 -7.80 4.94 9.09
C GLN A 261 -7.90 3.62 9.87
N GLY A 262 -8.18 3.65 11.18
CA GLY A 262 -8.33 2.46 12.02
C GLY A 262 -7.08 2.11 12.84
N HIS A 263 -6.97 0.84 13.24
CA HIS A 263 -5.88 0.33 14.07
C HIS A 263 -4.81 -0.35 13.21
N TYR A 264 -3.57 0.09 13.39
CA TYR A 264 -2.40 -0.47 12.72
C TYR A 264 -1.30 -0.76 13.73
N LEU A 265 -0.42 -1.66 13.32
CA LEU A 265 0.95 -1.70 13.78
C LEU A 265 1.76 -0.72 12.93
N PHE A 266 2.55 0.14 13.56
CA PHE A 266 3.61 0.91 12.90
C PHE A 266 4.96 0.37 13.35
N ALA A 267 5.84 0.05 12.40
CA ALA A 267 7.21 -0.33 12.66
C ALA A 267 8.19 0.50 11.83
N ASP A 268 9.29 0.89 12.43
CA ASP A 268 10.45 1.47 11.73
C ASP A 268 11.63 0.54 11.95
N LEU A 269 12.12 -0.04 10.87
CA LEU A 269 13.07 -1.13 10.85
C LEU A 269 14.36 -0.68 10.17
N ALA A 270 15.50 -0.87 10.82
CA ALA A 270 16.81 -0.70 10.18
C ALA A 270 17.04 -1.81 9.13
N GLY A 271 17.90 -1.53 8.15
CA GLY A 271 18.29 -2.53 7.15
C GLY A 271 18.83 -3.81 7.79
N GLY A 272 18.29 -4.95 7.37
CA GLY A 272 18.60 -6.28 7.90
C GLY A 272 17.81 -6.66 9.16
N ALA A 273 16.87 -5.84 9.63
CA ALA A 273 16.01 -6.19 10.75
C ALA A 273 14.88 -7.14 10.35
N THR A 274 14.45 -7.96 11.30
CA THR A 274 13.33 -8.91 11.17
C THR A 274 12.30 -8.61 12.26
N LEU A 275 11.09 -8.27 11.84
CA LEU A 275 9.90 -8.18 12.68
C LEU A 275 9.12 -9.51 12.58
N GLU A 276 8.74 -10.08 13.71
CA GLU A 276 8.10 -11.40 13.78
C GLU A 276 6.82 -11.36 14.61
N TRP A 277 5.81 -12.10 14.16
CA TRP A 277 4.61 -12.43 14.92
C TRP A 277 4.34 -13.93 14.83
N HIS A 278 3.90 -14.54 15.92
CA HIS A 278 3.63 -15.97 15.98
C HIS A 278 2.36 -16.26 16.78
N SER A 279 1.54 -17.18 16.29
CA SER A 279 0.39 -17.71 17.00
C SER A 279 0.13 -19.18 16.66
N LYS A 280 -0.60 -19.86 17.57
CA LYS A 280 -1.08 -21.22 17.37
C LYS A 280 -2.54 -21.22 16.95
N ASN A 281 -2.94 -22.20 16.14
CA ASN A 281 -4.31 -22.36 15.64
C ASN A 281 -4.83 -21.11 14.90
N PHE A 282 -3.96 -20.48 14.11
CA PHE A 282 -4.27 -19.27 13.38
C PHE A 282 -5.36 -19.51 12.33
N ARG A 283 -6.43 -18.71 12.40
CA ARG A 283 -7.60 -18.75 11.52
C ARG A 283 -7.76 -17.39 10.83
N PRO A 284 -7.15 -17.19 9.66
CA PRO A 284 -7.24 -15.91 8.97
C PRO A 284 -8.67 -15.64 8.53
N THR A 285 -9.19 -14.45 8.87
CA THR A 285 -10.53 -13.99 8.53
C THR A 285 -10.54 -12.85 7.51
N ALA A 286 -9.36 -12.38 7.12
CA ALA A 286 -9.14 -11.32 6.15
C ALA A 286 -7.80 -11.54 5.44
N GLU A 287 -7.57 -10.75 4.40
CA GLU A 287 -6.26 -10.67 3.76
C GLU A 287 -5.38 -9.65 4.49
N MET A 288 -4.09 -9.68 4.17
CA MET A 288 -3.08 -8.82 4.77
C MET A 288 -2.54 -7.83 3.73
N SER A 289 -2.18 -6.63 4.16
CA SER A 289 -1.39 -5.71 3.35
C SER A 289 -0.36 -4.99 4.24
N ILE A 290 0.92 -5.06 3.85
CA ILE A 290 1.98 -4.24 4.44
C ILE A 290 2.13 -3.01 3.57
N VAL A 291 2.00 -1.82 4.16
CA VAL A 291 2.08 -0.55 3.43
C VAL A 291 3.19 0.32 4.00
N SER A 292 3.71 1.24 3.19
CA SER A 292 4.69 2.23 3.65
C SER A 292 4.13 3.11 4.78
N ALA A 293 5.01 3.54 5.69
CA ALA A 293 4.67 4.47 6.77
C ALA A 293 4.18 5.85 6.31
N ASP A 294 4.29 6.19 5.02
CA ASP A 294 3.71 7.41 4.42
C ASP A 294 2.21 7.55 4.74
N LEU A 295 1.51 6.42 4.97
CA LEU A 295 0.13 6.38 5.42
C LEU A 295 -0.13 7.24 6.68
N LEU A 296 0.85 7.32 7.60
CA LEU A 296 0.77 8.05 8.86
C LEU A 296 0.72 9.56 8.67
N THR A 297 1.28 10.06 7.57
CA THR A 297 1.35 11.48 7.24
C THR A 297 0.98 11.64 5.77
N PRO A 298 -0.31 11.43 5.41
CA PRO A 298 -0.73 11.53 4.03
C PRO A 298 -0.46 12.94 3.49
N ASP A 299 -0.38 13.04 2.18
CA ASP A 299 -0.01 14.28 1.51
C ASP A 299 -1.08 15.38 1.67
N GLU A 300 -0.78 16.35 2.53
CA GLU A 300 -1.68 17.43 2.97
C GLU A 300 -1.56 18.70 2.10
N ARG A 301 -1.21 18.65 0.80
CA ARG A 301 -0.92 19.89 0.01
C ARG A 301 -2.04 20.94 0.00
N TRP A 302 -3.28 20.52 0.28
CA TRP A 302 -4.48 21.37 0.29
C TRP A 302 -5.07 21.55 1.69
N ALA A 303 -4.43 21.01 2.72
CA ALA A 303 -4.91 21.15 4.08
C ALA A 303 -4.77 22.60 4.55
N THR A 304 -5.79 23.10 5.23
CA THR A 304 -5.79 24.40 5.93
C THR A 304 -6.09 24.25 7.42
N SER A 305 -6.22 23.00 7.88
CA SER A 305 -6.40 22.65 9.28
C SER A 305 -5.87 21.26 9.56
N ALA A 306 -5.39 21.04 10.78
CA ALA A 306 -4.93 19.73 11.26
C ALA A 306 -4.96 19.71 12.79
N ASP A 307 -5.09 18.51 13.36
CA ASP A 307 -4.95 18.32 14.79
C ASP A 307 -3.44 18.30 15.15
N VAL A 308 -3.10 18.94 16.27
CA VAL A 308 -1.73 19.00 16.81
C VAL A 308 -1.72 18.57 18.27
N VAL A 309 -0.58 18.07 18.73
CA VAL A 309 -0.30 17.88 20.15
C VAL A 309 0.51 19.06 20.66
N ILE A 310 0.04 19.70 21.73
CA ILE A 310 0.76 20.76 22.44
C ILE A 310 1.19 20.22 23.80
N ARG A 311 2.50 20.26 24.07
CA ARG A 311 3.11 19.90 25.36
C ARG A 311 3.05 21.08 26.34
N GLU A 312 3.21 20.82 27.64
CA GLU A 312 3.28 21.84 28.70
C GLU A 312 4.30 22.97 28.45
N ASN A 313 5.44 22.63 27.84
CA ASN A 313 6.48 23.60 27.48
C ASN A 313 6.13 24.46 26.24
N GLY A 314 4.94 24.28 25.67
CA GLY A 314 4.45 25.00 24.48
C GLY A 314 4.90 24.41 23.14
N SER A 315 5.70 23.35 23.12
CA SER A 315 6.09 22.69 21.87
C SER A 315 4.89 22.07 21.16
N VAL A 316 4.85 22.19 19.84
CA VAL A 316 3.76 21.73 18.97
C VAL A 316 4.27 20.64 18.03
N SER A 317 3.51 19.55 17.88
CA SER A 317 3.78 18.48 16.92
C SER A 317 2.51 18.09 16.18
N ARG A 318 2.61 17.61 14.94
CA ARG A 318 1.44 17.08 14.20
C ARG A 318 0.91 15.86 14.94
N TYR A 319 -0.39 15.81 15.18
CA TYR A 319 -1.03 14.63 15.75
C TYR A 319 -1.26 13.59 14.64
N ILE A 320 -0.81 12.35 14.87
CA ILE A 320 -1.06 11.23 13.94
C ILE A 320 -2.15 10.31 14.50
N GLY A 321 -2.00 9.90 15.75
CA GLY A 321 -2.91 8.93 16.35
C GLY A 321 -2.59 8.60 17.80
N GLU A 322 -3.35 7.65 18.32
CA GLU A 322 -3.23 7.17 19.70
C GLU A 322 -2.34 5.93 19.79
N SER A 323 -1.45 5.87 20.78
CA SER A 323 -0.61 4.69 21.06
C SER A 323 -0.50 4.48 22.58
N GLY A 324 -1.43 3.70 23.15
CA GLY A 324 -1.51 3.48 24.59
C GLY A 324 -1.65 4.80 25.37
N ASP A 325 -0.74 5.04 26.31
CA ASP A 325 -0.68 6.27 27.13
C ASP A 325 0.02 7.45 26.41
N ASN A 326 0.33 7.29 25.13
CA ASN A 326 1.00 8.29 24.32
C ASN A 326 0.16 8.68 23.09
N TYR A 327 0.46 9.85 22.55
CA TYR A 327 0.14 10.24 21.19
C TYR A 327 1.32 9.88 20.29
N LEU A 328 1.05 9.31 19.12
CA LEU A 328 2.00 9.31 18.01
C LEU A 328 1.94 10.67 17.32
N VAL A 329 3.10 11.28 17.14
CA VAL A 329 3.23 12.61 16.52
C VAL A 329 4.33 12.61 15.47
N ALA A 330 4.29 13.61 14.59
CA ALA A 330 5.39 13.92 13.67
C ALA A 330 5.76 15.40 13.70
N VAL A 331 7.06 15.67 13.50
CA VAL A 331 7.57 17.00 13.11
C VAL A 331 8.45 16.81 11.87
N GLN A 332 9.69 16.37 12.07
CA GLN A 332 10.55 15.81 11.02
C GLN A 332 10.50 14.28 11.08
N ASP A 333 10.67 13.72 12.28
CA ASP A 333 10.56 12.29 12.55
C ASP A 333 9.30 11.96 13.35
N TYR A 334 8.98 10.66 13.41
CA TYR A 334 7.96 10.11 14.29
C TYR A 334 8.42 10.09 15.74
N GLY A 335 7.51 10.39 16.67
CA GLY A 335 7.80 10.34 18.08
C GLY A 335 6.58 10.08 18.94
N LEU A 336 6.82 9.65 20.18
CA LEU A 336 5.78 9.48 21.20
C LEU A 336 5.76 10.66 22.15
N VAL A 337 4.56 11.15 22.45
CA VAL A 337 4.30 12.19 23.45
C VAL A 337 3.38 11.61 24.51
N PRO A 338 3.76 11.59 25.80
CA PRO A 338 2.85 11.19 26.86
C PRO A 338 1.58 12.04 26.87
N LYS A 339 0.43 11.41 27.08
CA LYS A 339 -0.86 12.12 27.22
C LYS A 339 -0.87 13.05 28.45
N ALA A 340 -0.19 12.63 29.51
CA ALA A 340 0.02 13.45 30.69
C ALA A 340 0.84 14.70 30.32
N GLY A 341 0.29 15.89 30.60
CA GLY A 341 0.94 17.16 30.28
C GLY A 341 0.93 17.53 28.79
N ALA A 342 0.10 16.86 27.99
CA ALA A 342 -0.13 17.21 26.59
C ALA A 342 -1.62 17.28 26.28
N ARG A 343 -1.98 18.00 25.22
CA ARG A 343 -3.36 18.10 24.73
C ARG A 343 -3.41 18.17 23.22
N VAL A 344 -4.46 17.57 22.65
CA VAL A 344 -4.78 17.68 21.23
C VAL A 344 -5.59 18.96 20.98
N VAL A 345 -5.21 19.71 19.94
CA VAL A 345 -5.85 20.97 19.55
C VAL A 345 -5.97 21.01 18.04
N ASN A 346 -7.09 21.48 17.52
CA ASN A 346 -7.21 21.75 16.10
C ASN A 346 -6.57 23.11 15.74
N PHE A 347 -5.52 23.06 14.93
CA PHE A 347 -4.92 24.24 14.29
C PHE A 347 -5.59 24.48 12.94
N SER A 348 -5.81 25.75 12.61
CA SER A 348 -6.26 26.14 11.27
C SER A 348 -5.63 27.45 10.82
N ALA A 349 -5.45 27.57 9.51
CA ALA A 349 -4.95 28.78 8.85
C ALA A 349 -5.88 29.97 9.07
N GLU A 350 -7.21 29.76 9.06
CA GLU A 350 -8.21 30.80 9.31
C GLU A 350 -8.01 31.48 10.68
N LYS A 351 -7.65 30.69 11.68
CA LYS A 351 -7.37 31.17 13.05
C LYS A 351 -5.95 31.71 13.22
N GLY A 352 -5.16 31.77 12.15
CA GLY A 352 -3.78 32.23 12.18
C GLY A 352 -2.83 31.30 12.93
N ASN A 353 -3.04 29.98 12.81
CA ASN A 353 -2.11 28.99 13.33
C ASN A 353 -1.29 28.38 12.18
N GLY A 354 -0.11 27.85 12.51
CA GLY A 354 0.74 27.12 11.59
C GLY A 354 1.65 28.00 10.74
N PHE A 355 2.17 27.40 9.68
CA PHE A 355 3.23 27.96 8.84
C PHE A 355 2.89 27.79 7.36
N LEU A 356 3.43 28.67 6.53
CA LEU A 356 3.25 28.70 5.09
C LEU A 356 4.57 28.49 4.39
N PHE A 357 4.54 27.70 3.33
CA PHE A 357 5.69 27.34 2.50
C PHE A 357 5.33 27.56 1.04
N ALA A 358 6.30 27.92 0.21
CA ALA A 358 6.09 27.99 -1.23
C ALA A 358 5.69 26.59 -1.77
N ARG A 359 4.67 26.54 -2.62
CA ARG A 359 4.17 25.27 -3.16
C ARG A 359 5.07 24.66 -4.22
N ASP A 360 5.61 25.53 -5.06
CA ASP A 360 6.42 25.24 -6.24
C ASP A 360 7.63 26.20 -6.26
N PHE A 361 8.61 25.90 -7.12
CA PHE A 361 9.76 26.77 -7.34
C PHE A 361 9.36 28.04 -8.10
N GLY A 362 10.02 29.15 -7.75
CA GLY A 362 9.84 30.44 -8.39
C GLY A 362 9.63 31.57 -7.40
N THR A 363 9.08 32.68 -7.91
CA THR A 363 8.94 33.94 -7.17
C THR A 363 7.48 34.24 -6.86
N ILE A 364 7.15 34.36 -5.58
CA ILE A 364 5.80 34.66 -5.09
C ILE A 364 5.75 36.11 -4.62
N ASN A 365 4.78 36.88 -5.13
CA ASN A 365 4.62 38.28 -4.72
C ASN A 365 3.86 38.38 -3.40
N VAL A 366 4.47 39.03 -2.41
CA VAL A 366 3.82 39.39 -1.15
C VAL A 366 3.12 40.75 -1.33
N ARG A 367 1.85 40.84 -0.96
CA ARG A 367 0.98 42.01 -1.19
C ARG A 367 0.61 42.70 0.12
N GLN A 368 0.30 43.99 0.06
CA GLN A 368 -0.19 44.76 1.22
C GLN A 368 -1.62 44.40 1.63
N ARG A 369 -2.44 43.95 0.68
CA ARG A 369 -3.85 43.57 0.86
C ARG A 369 -4.13 42.29 0.05
N PRO A 370 -5.20 41.52 0.37
CA PRO A 370 -5.58 40.29 -0.35
C PRO A 370 -6.14 40.59 -1.76
N SER A 371 -5.30 41.12 -2.63
CA SER A 371 -5.62 41.46 -4.01
C SER A 371 -4.36 41.55 -4.86
N THR A 372 -4.43 41.05 -6.10
CA THR A 372 -3.33 41.14 -7.07
C THR A 372 -3.07 42.58 -7.55
N ALA A 373 -4.05 43.48 -7.39
CA ALA A 373 -3.91 44.91 -7.67
C ALA A 373 -3.22 45.69 -6.53
N SER A 374 -3.07 45.07 -5.35
CA SER A 374 -2.42 45.71 -4.20
C SER A 374 -0.91 45.89 -4.44
N PRO A 375 -0.29 46.98 -3.92
CA PRO A 375 1.16 47.16 -3.98
C PRO A 375 1.91 45.94 -3.43
N LYS A 376 3.06 45.65 -4.05
CA LYS A 376 3.97 44.61 -3.59
C LYS A 376 4.70 45.09 -2.35
N LEU A 377 4.79 44.21 -1.36
CA LEU A 377 5.62 44.36 -0.17
C LEU A 377 7.04 43.85 -0.40
N GLY A 378 7.16 42.79 -1.20
CA GLY A 378 8.37 42.05 -1.48
C GLY A 378 8.05 40.76 -2.21
N THR A 379 9.00 39.85 -2.23
CA THR A 379 8.89 38.54 -2.85
C THR A 379 9.37 37.43 -1.91
N ILE A 380 8.82 36.24 -2.10
CA ILE A 380 9.34 34.99 -1.54
C ILE A 380 9.94 34.24 -2.73
N GLU A 381 11.15 33.72 -2.57
CA GLU A 381 11.86 32.94 -3.59
C GLU A 381 11.97 31.50 -3.11
N SER A 382 11.76 30.56 -4.04
CA SER A 382 11.86 29.13 -3.82
C SER A 382 12.64 28.54 -4.98
N GLU A 383 13.77 27.91 -4.68
CA GLU A 383 14.70 27.38 -5.68
C GLU A 383 14.76 25.85 -5.61
N GLU A 384 14.98 25.23 -6.76
CA GLU A 384 15.12 23.78 -6.84
C GLU A 384 16.37 23.32 -6.08
N GLY A 385 16.20 22.34 -5.20
CA GLY A 385 17.27 21.82 -4.35
C GLY A 385 17.53 22.64 -3.07
N CYS A 386 16.82 23.75 -2.85
CA CYS A 386 16.88 24.52 -1.61
C CYS A 386 15.69 24.20 -0.69
N VAL A 387 15.93 24.27 0.62
CA VAL A 387 14.85 24.15 1.61
C VAL A 387 14.05 25.46 1.60
N PRO A 388 12.71 25.43 1.36
CA PRO A 388 11.93 26.64 1.19
C PRO A 388 11.71 27.36 2.53
N ASP A 389 11.82 28.68 2.56
CA ASP A 389 11.54 29.48 3.76
C ASP A 389 10.12 29.25 4.32
N SER A 390 10.01 29.27 5.64
CA SER A 390 8.74 29.16 6.38
C SER A 390 8.28 30.52 6.85
N TYR A 391 6.99 30.80 6.70
CA TYR A 391 6.39 32.05 7.15
C TYR A 391 5.24 31.77 8.14
N PRO A 392 5.17 32.44 9.30
CA PRO A 392 4.05 32.27 10.21
C PRO A 392 2.72 32.60 9.53
N CYS A 393 1.75 31.69 9.60
CA CYS A 393 0.40 31.94 9.15
C CYS A 393 -0.32 32.80 10.19
N LEU A 394 -0.93 33.91 9.76
CA LEU A 394 -1.64 34.86 10.63
C LEU A 394 -3.13 34.95 10.29
N GLY A 395 -3.59 34.18 9.31
CA GLY A 395 -4.98 34.15 8.87
C GLY A 395 -5.14 33.58 7.46
N PHE A 396 -6.36 33.20 7.13
CA PHE A 396 -6.76 32.79 5.79
C PHE A 396 -8.16 33.32 5.52
N GLU A 397 -8.32 34.06 4.43
CA GLU A 397 -9.62 34.58 4.02
C GLU A 397 -9.69 34.73 2.49
N LYS A 398 -10.81 34.28 1.89
CA LYS A 398 -11.16 34.53 0.49
C LYS A 398 -10.03 34.20 -0.51
N GLY A 399 -9.33 33.08 -0.32
CA GLY A 399 -8.26 32.61 -1.20
C GLY A 399 -6.90 33.29 -0.99
N TRP A 400 -6.72 34.00 0.13
CA TRP A 400 -5.47 34.65 0.50
C TRP A 400 -5.04 34.24 1.90
N TYR A 401 -3.78 33.85 2.02
CA TYR A 401 -3.12 33.73 3.31
C TYR A 401 -2.58 35.08 3.75
N LYS A 402 -2.78 35.39 5.03
CA LYS A 402 -2.10 36.45 5.76
C LYS A 402 -0.88 35.85 6.45
N LEU A 403 0.28 36.47 6.30
CA LEU A 403 1.55 35.92 6.79
C LEU A 403 2.41 36.98 7.47
N GLY A 404 3.23 36.54 8.43
CA GLY A 404 4.35 37.34 8.92
C GLY A 404 5.46 37.37 7.87
N TYR A 405 5.94 38.56 7.51
CA TYR A 405 6.98 38.77 6.52
C TYR A 405 7.98 39.80 7.05
N GLY A 406 9.06 39.32 7.67
CA GLY A 406 9.97 40.15 8.46
C GLY A 406 9.24 40.80 9.64
N ASP A 407 9.37 42.12 9.77
CA ASP A 407 8.66 42.95 10.75
C ASP A 407 7.25 43.38 10.29
N ARG A 408 6.80 42.89 9.12
CA ARG A 408 5.55 43.31 8.47
C ARG A 408 4.56 42.14 8.38
N VAL A 409 3.34 42.51 8.01
CA VAL A 409 2.30 41.56 7.65
C VAL A 409 2.01 41.71 6.16
N GLY A 410 1.97 40.58 5.45
CA GLY A 410 1.66 40.53 4.04
C GLY A 410 0.50 39.59 3.70
N TYR A 411 0.20 39.52 2.40
CA TYR A 411 -0.81 38.64 1.83
C TYR A 411 -0.26 37.93 0.59
N VAL A 412 -0.50 36.62 0.50
CA VAL A 412 -0.15 35.77 -0.65
C VAL A 412 -1.35 34.93 -1.06
N ARG A 413 -1.43 34.57 -2.34
CA ARG A 413 -2.53 33.75 -2.85
C ARG A 413 -2.40 32.30 -2.36
N GLU A 414 -3.53 31.66 -2.12
CA GLU A 414 -3.57 30.28 -1.62
C GLU A 414 -2.91 29.27 -2.56
N ASP A 415 -3.07 29.46 -3.87
CA ASP A 415 -2.63 28.51 -4.89
C ASP A 415 -1.10 28.46 -5.04
N LEU A 416 -0.40 29.43 -4.46
CA LEU A 416 1.06 29.54 -4.49
C LEU A 416 1.72 28.98 -3.22
N MET A 417 0.93 28.69 -2.18
CA MET A 417 1.44 28.26 -0.88
C MET A 417 0.89 26.89 -0.47
N ARG A 418 1.61 26.25 0.44
CA ARG A 418 1.13 25.13 1.26
C ARG A 418 1.07 25.58 2.70
N TRP A 419 0.07 25.10 3.43
CA TRP A 419 -0.05 25.33 4.87
C TRP A 419 0.36 24.06 5.62
N SER A 420 1.00 24.22 6.78
CA SER A 420 1.32 23.13 7.70
C SER A 420 1.04 23.56 9.14
N PRO A 421 0.51 22.69 10.01
CA PRO A 421 0.30 23.01 11.41
C PRO A 421 1.61 23.20 12.20
N VAL A 422 2.70 22.61 11.72
CA VAL A 422 4.03 22.64 12.35
C VAL A 422 5.06 23.18 11.38
N ASN A 423 6.13 23.76 11.92
CA ASN A 423 7.28 24.09 11.08
C ASN A 423 8.01 22.78 10.76
N VAL A 424 7.93 22.36 9.50
CA VAL A 424 8.51 21.09 9.02
C VAL A 424 9.97 21.22 8.60
N MET A 425 10.56 22.42 8.78
CA MET A 425 11.98 22.69 8.60
C MET A 425 12.78 22.53 9.88
#